data_AF-A0A094KBM4-F1
#
_entry.id   AF-A0A094KBM4-F1
#
_cell.length_a   1.000
_cell.length_b   1.000
_cell.length_c   1.000
_cell.angle_alpha   90.00
_cell.angle_beta   90.00
_cell.angle_gamma   90.00
#
_symmetry.space_group_name_H-M   'P 1'
#
loop_
_entity.id
_entity.type
_entity.pdbx_description
1 polymer ?
#
loop_
_entity_poly.entity_id
_entity_poly.type
_entity_poly.pdbx_seq_one_letter_code
_entity_poly.pdbx_strand_id
1 'polypeptide(L)'
;MAKVIMVFTSMTGNTEEMAEAIAEGVREQGVELDVKEVLDATATELEKYDGILLGAYTWGDGELPDDFLDFYDELDDVDLTGKKAAVFGSCDSSYEKYGAAVDILTEKLQERGAEVVLQGLKIELTPTNEEKQLCMAFGKEFSKQL
;
A
#
# COMPACT_ATOMS: atom_id res chain seq x y z
N MET A 1 9.99 13.59 13.62
CA MET A 1 10.34 12.67 12.52
C MET A 1 9.02 12.20 11.97
N ALA A 2 8.86 12.18 10.64
CA ALA A 2 7.63 11.68 10.04
C ALA A 2 7.45 10.20 10.38
N LYS A 3 6.20 9.79 10.63
CA LYS A 3 5.84 8.41 10.91
C LYS A 3 4.99 7.84 9.78
N VAL A 4 5.37 6.68 9.28
CA VAL A 4 4.66 5.96 8.22
C VAL A 4 4.07 4.67 8.77
N ILE A 5 2.87 4.34 8.33
CA ILE A 5 2.29 3.00 8.49
C ILE A 5 2.17 2.35 7.11
N MET A 6 2.59 1.10 7.03
CA MET A 6 2.35 0.22 5.90
C MET A 6 1.40 -0.88 6.35
N VAL A 7 0.26 -1.00 5.67
CA VAL A 7 -0.72 -2.06 5.89
C VAL A 7 -0.87 -2.85 4.60
N PHE A 8 -0.68 -4.17 4.65
CA PHE A 8 -0.78 -4.98 3.44
C PHE A 8 -1.50 -6.32 3.67
N THR A 9 -1.85 -7.01 2.59
CA THR A 9 -2.22 -8.43 2.60
C THR A 9 -1.54 -9.16 1.46
N SER A 10 -1.24 -10.45 1.66
CA SER A 10 -0.56 -11.29 0.70
C SER A 10 -0.99 -12.75 0.82
N MET A 11 -1.53 -13.34 -0.25
CA MET A 11 -1.94 -14.76 -0.24
C MET A 11 -0.78 -15.72 -0.52
N THR A 12 0.12 -15.37 -1.45
CA THR A 12 1.21 -16.24 -1.91
C THR A 12 2.60 -15.64 -1.70
N GLY A 13 2.72 -14.57 -0.91
CA GLY A 13 3.99 -13.91 -0.59
C GLY A 13 4.41 -12.79 -1.54
N ASN A 14 3.80 -12.63 -2.72
CA ASN A 14 4.26 -11.65 -3.71
C ASN A 14 4.14 -10.19 -3.23
N THR A 15 2.98 -9.80 -2.69
CA THR A 15 2.77 -8.45 -2.15
C THR A 15 3.60 -8.23 -0.89
N GLU A 16 3.83 -9.28 -0.09
CA GLU A 16 4.72 -9.24 1.08
C GLU A 16 6.18 -8.97 0.66
N GLU A 17 6.70 -9.66 -0.36
CA GLU A 17 8.05 -9.38 -0.89
C GLU A 17 8.19 -7.95 -1.42
N MET A 18 7.11 -7.39 -2.00
CA MET A 18 7.07 -5.97 -2.36
C MET A 18 7.09 -5.08 -1.12
N ALA A 19 6.27 -5.38 -0.11
CA ALA A 19 6.18 -4.65 1.15
C ALA A 19 7.53 -4.59 1.87
N GLU A 20 8.24 -5.71 1.96
CA GLU A 20 9.58 -5.79 2.55
C GLU A 20 10.59 -4.87 1.83
N ALA A 21 10.61 -4.91 0.49
CA ALA A 21 11.51 -4.08 -0.31
C ALA A 21 11.16 -2.58 -0.21
N ILE A 22 9.87 -2.22 -0.23
CA ILE A 22 9.42 -0.84 0.00
C ILE A 22 9.82 -0.39 1.40
N ALA A 23 9.62 -1.23 2.41
CA ALA A 23 9.96 -0.93 3.80
C ALA A 23 11.46 -0.67 3.99
N GLU A 24 12.32 -1.43 3.32
CA GLU A 24 13.77 -1.16 3.28
C GLU A 24 14.05 0.25 2.71
N GLY A 25 13.43 0.60 1.59
CA GLY A 25 13.55 1.91 0.97
C GLY A 25 13.13 3.07 1.89
N VAL A 26 12.02 2.91 2.60
CA VAL A 26 11.52 3.90 3.57
C VAL A 26 12.51 4.06 4.73
N ARG A 27 12.98 2.95 5.31
CA ARG A 27 13.90 2.94 6.46
C ARG A 27 15.26 3.55 6.12
N GLU A 28 15.75 3.39 4.89
CA GLU A 28 16.99 4.05 4.45
C GLU A 28 16.90 5.59 4.43
N GLN A 29 15.69 6.15 4.37
CA GLN A 29 15.48 7.60 4.49
C GLN A 29 15.40 8.08 5.94
N GLY A 30 15.57 7.17 6.93
CA GLY A 30 15.51 7.51 8.36
C GLY A 30 14.10 7.83 8.87
N VAL A 31 13.06 7.38 8.15
CA VAL A 31 11.65 7.54 8.51
C VAL A 31 11.22 6.38 9.43
N GLU A 32 10.44 6.68 10.47
CA GLU A 32 9.85 5.66 11.34
C GLU A 32 8.74 4.93 10.59
N LEU A 33 8.83 3.60 10.50
CA LEU A 33 7.90 2.77 9.74
C LEU A 33 7.36 1.62 10.57
N ASP A 34 6.04 1.61 10.77
CA ASP A 34 5.30 0.46 11.26
C ASP A 34 4.78 -0.34 10.06
N VAL A 35 5.03 -1.65 10.05
CA VAL A 35 4.55 -2.57 9.00
C VAL A 35 3.60 -3.57 9.64
N LYS A 36 2.41 -3.73 9.06
CA LYS A 36 1.35 -4.62 9.56
C LYS A 36 0.68 -5.37 8.42
N GLU A 37 0.30 -6.61 8.69
CA GLU A 37 -0.74 -7.29 7.93
C GLU A 37 -2.09 -6.60 8.23
N VAL A 38 -2.99 -6.59 7.26
CA VAL A 38 -4.28 -5.90 7.36
C VAL A 38 -5.14 -6.45 8.51
N LEU A 39 -5.02 -7.76 8.79
CA LEU A 39 -5.74 -8.42 9.89
C LEU A 39 -5.25 -7.97 11.29
N ASP A 40 -4.08 -7.36 11.38
CA ASP A 40 -3.48 -6.84 12.62
C ASP A 40 -3.55 -5.30 12.73
N ALA A 41 -4.29 -4.66 11.83
CA ALA A 41 -4.44 -3.21 11.75
C ALA A 41 -5.92 -2.80 11.74
N THR A 42 -6.19 -1.56 12.15
CA THR A 42 -7.50 -0.92 11.98
C THR A 42 -7.34 0.40 11.22
N ALA A 43 -8.35 0.82 10.46
CA ALA A 43 -8.25 2.03 9.65
C ALA A 43 -8.03 3.29 10.53
N THR A 44 -8.61 3.31 11.73
CA THR A 44 -8.44 4.42 12.70
C THR A 44 -6.99 4.64 13.12
N GLU A 45 -6.12 3.63 12.99
CA GLU A 45 -4.70 3.81 13.27
C GLU A 45 -4.03 4.76 12.28
N LEU A 46 -4.47 4.79 11.02
CA LEU A 46 -3.91 5.62 9.96
C LEU A 46 -3.92 7.12 10.33
N GLU A 47 -4.88 7.55 11.15
CA GLU A 47 -4.99 8.93 11.66
C GLU A 47 -3.78 9.37 12.48
N LYS A 48 -3.01 8.43 13.04
CA LYS A 48 -1.85 8.69 13.90
C LYS A 48 -0.53 8.85 13.12
N TYR A 49 -0.56 8.69 11.81
CA TYR A 49 0.62 8.69 10.94
C TYR A 49 0.59 9.86 9.96
N ASP A 50 1.78 10.27 9.51
CA ASP A 50 1.97 11.31 8.49
C ASP A 50 1.88 10.73 7.07
N GLY A 51 2.37 9.49 6.92
CA GLY A 51 2.37 8.74 5.67
C GLY A 51 1.67 7.38 5.77
N ILE A 52 0.97 7.00 4.70
CA ILE A 52 0.21 5.74 4.61
C ILE A 52 0.63 4.98 3.35
N LEU A 53 1.00 3.71 3.51
CA LEU A 53 1.25 2.79 2.42
C LEU A 53 0.28 1.61 2.51
N LEU A 54 -0.54 1.40 1.47
CA LEU A 54 -1.45 0.24 1.41
C LEU A 54 -0.98 -0.76 0.35
N GLY A 55 -0.96 -2.04 0.71
CA GLY A 55 -0.51 -3.13 -0.16
C GLY A 55 -1.57 -4.21 -0.35
N ALA A 56 -2.03 -4.47 -1.57
CA ALA A 56 -3.00 -5.54 -1.81
C ALA A 56 -2.78 -6.26 -3.15
N TYR A 57 -2.96 -7.58 -3.16
CA TYR A 57 -3.16 -8.30 -4.41
C TYR A 57 -4.60 -8.09 -4.92
N THR A 58 -4.87 -8.42 -6.19
CA THR A 58 -6.24 -8.37 -6.74
C THR A 58 -6.86 -9.76 -6.73
N TRP A 59 -8.13 -9.87 -6.33
CA TRP A 59 -8.88 -11.11 -6.31
C TRP A 59 -9.91 -11.19 -7.42
N GLY A 60 -10.17 -12.41 -7.91
CA GLY A 60 -11.27 -12.69 -8.84
C GLY A 60 -11.28 -11.78 -10.08
N ASP A 61 -12.42 -11.13 -10.30
CA ASP A 61 -12.62 -10.18 -11.40
C ASP A 61 -12.40 -8.73 -10.92
N GLY A 62 -11.21 -8.45 -10.38
CA GLY A 62 -10.80 -7.09 -10.01
C GLY A 62 -11.27 -6.61 -8.63
N GLU A 63 -11.51 -7.54 -7.71
CA GLU A 63 -11.99 -7.25 -6.36
C GLU A 63 -10.83 -7.10 -5.37
N LEU A 64 -11.12 -6.47 -4.23
CA LEU A 64 -10.22 -6.51 -3.09
C LEU A 64 -10.19 -7.91 -2.47
N PRO A 65 -9.06 -8.34 -1.89
CA PRO A 65 -9.00 -9.53 -1.06
C PRO A 65 -10.00 -9.46 0.10
N ASP A 66 -10.62 -10.59 0.44
CA ASP A 66 -11.57 -10.69 1.57
C ASP A 66 -10.97 -10.15 2.88
N ASP A 67 -9.68 -10.43 3.13
CA ASP A 67 -8.94 -9.96 4.31
C ASP A 67 -8.88 -8.43 4.41
N PHE A 68 -9.02 -7.73 3.28
CA PHE A 68 -8.95 -6.27 3.22
C PHE A 68 -10.33 -5.60 3.32
N LEU A 69 -11.43 -6.35 3.15
CA LEU A 69 -12.79 -5.77 3.07
C LEU A 69 -13.20 -5.07 4.36
N ASP A 70 -12.98 -5.70 5.51
CA ASP A 70 -13.30 -5.10 6.81
C ASP A 70 -12.51 -3.79 7.02
N PHE A 71 -11.21 -3.80 6.73
CA PHE A 71 -10.37 -2.60 6.80
C PHE A 71 -10.80 -1.52 5.81
N TYR A 72 -11.25 -1.92 4.60
CA TYR A 72 -11.75 -1.02 3.58
C TYR A 72 -13.04 -0.31 4.01
N ASP A 73 -13.95 -1.04 4.65
CA ASP A 73 -15.19 -0.47 5.20
C ASP A 73 -14.89 0.48 6.37
N GLU A 74 -13.94 0.14 7.24
CA GLU A 74 -13.50 1.04 8.32
C GLU A 74 -12.91 2.37 7.81
N LEU A 75 -12.38 2.42 6.57
CA LEU A 75 -11.89 3.67 5.99
C LEU A 75 -12.99 4.72 5.83
N ASP A 76 -14.27 4.34 5.79
CA ASP A 76 -15.38 5.30 5.73
C ASP A 76 -15.53 6.19 6.97
N ASP A 77 -14.93 5.79 8.08
CA ASP A 77 -15.03 6.49 9.36
C ASP A 77 -13.80 7.34 9.71
N VAL A 78 -12.77 7.39 8.85
CA VAL A 78 -11.51 8.11 9.13
C VAL A 78 -11.29 9.35 8.27
N ASP A 79 -10.68 10.39 8.82
CA ASP A 79 -10.28 11.59 8.05
C ASP A 79 -8.76 11.58 7.82
N LEU A 80 -8.37 11.44 6.56
CA LEU A 80 -6.97 11.38 6.14
C LEU A 80 -6.49 12.70 5.53
N THR A 81 -7.26 13.79 5.69
CA THR A 81 -6.90 15.11 5.19
C THR A 81 -5.50 15.53 5.64
N GLY A 82 -4.66 15.90 4.67
CA GLY A 82 -3.30 16.36 4.91
C GLY A 82 -2.25 15.25 5.08
N LYS A 83 -2.66 13.97 5.01
CA LYS A 83 -1.73 12.83 5.02
C LYS A 83 -1.26 12.50 3.61
N LYS A 84 -0.03 12.01 3.50
CA LYS A 84 0.48 11.49 2.23
C LYS A 84 0.19 10.01 2.13
N ALA A 85 -0.21 9.54 0.95
CA ALA A 85 -0.48 8.14 0.74
C ALA A 85 0.07 7.61 -0.58
N ALA A 86 0.26 6.29 -0.64
CA ALA A 86 0.61 5.56 -1.84
C ALA A 86 0.16 4.09 -1.71
N VAL A 87 -0.08 3.44 -2.85
CA VAL A 87 -0.60 2.06 -2.89
C VAL A 87 0.30 1.20 -3.76
N PHE A 88 0.44 -0.08 -3.42
CA PHE A 88 1.19 -1.06 -4.20
C PHE A 88 0.49 -2.42 -4.22
N GLY A 89 0.86 -3.28 -5.16
CA GLY A 89 0.24 -4.60 -5.25
C GLY A 89 0.84 -5.51 -6.31
N SER A 90 0.88 -6.80 -5.99
CA SER A 90 1.11 -7.85 -6.99
C SER A 90 -0.15 -8.05 -7.83
N CYS A 91 0.04 -8.18 -9.14
CA CYS A 91 -0.99 -8.21 -10.17
C CYS A 91 -0.74 -9.37 -11.14
N ASP A 92 -1.77 -9.81 -11.87
CA ASP A 92 -1.64 -10.87 -12.87
C ASP A 92 -2.34 -10.43 -14.16
N SER A 93 -1.55 -10.24 -15.21
CA SER A 93 -2.01 -9.81 -16.54
C SER A 93 -2.82 -10.88 -17.29
N SER A 94 -2.90 -12.09 -16.76
CA SER A 94 -3.80 -13.15 -17.24
C SER A 94 -5.28 -12.81 -16.98
N TYR A 95 -5.56 -11.86 -16.08
CA TYR A 95 -6.89 -11.34 -15.79
C TYR A 95 -7.12 -10.00 -16.50
N GLU A 96 -8.36 -9.72 -16.89
CA GLU A 96 -8.71 -8.48 -17.61
C GLU A 96 -8.46 -7.22 -16.76
N LYS A 97 -8.72 -7.31 -15.46
CA LYS A 97 -8.60 -6.19 -14.51
C LYS A 97 -7.26 -6.20 -13.79
N TYR A 98 -6.24 -5.67 -14.47
CA TYR A 98 -4.88 -5.61 -13.97
C TYR A 98 -4.70 -4.64 -12.79
N GLY A 99 -4.52 -5.20 -11.58
CA GLY A 99 -4.23 -4.42 -10.37
C GLY A 99 -5.37 -3.53 -9.90
N ALA A 100 -6.63 -3.95 -10.13
CA ALA A 100 -7.80 -3.16 -9.75
C ALA A 100 -7.86 -2.88 -8.23
N ALA A 101 -7.36 -3.78 -7.38
CA ALA A 101 -7.25 -3.53 -5.93
C ALA A 101 -6.41 -2.28 -5.61
N VAL A 102 -5.32 -2.05 -6.35
CA VAL A 102 -4.46 -0.86 -6.17
C VAL A 102 -5.25 0.41 -6.53
N ASP A 103 -6.05 0.35 -7.59
CA ASP A 103 -6.86 1.48 -8.04
C ASP A 103 -7.98 1.78 -7.02
N ILE A 104 -8.70 0.75 -6.57
CA ILE A 104 -9.77 0.85 -5.56
C ILE A 104 -9.25 1.50 -4.26
N LEU A 105 -8.12 1.02 -3.73
CA LEU A 105 -7.53 1.58 -2.51
C LEU A 105 -7.03 3.01 -2.72
N THR A 106 -6.50 3.31 -3.90
CA THR A 106 -6.06 4.67 -4.25
C THR A 106 -7.24 5.64 -4.24
N GLU A 107 -8.35 5.27 -4.87
CA GLU A 107 -9.58 6.06 -4.92
C GLU A 107 -10.15 6.27 -3.51
N LYS A 108 -10.21 5.21 -2.70
CA LYS A 108 -10.69 5.31 -1.31
C LYS A 108 -9.84 6.25 -0.46
N LEU A 109 -8.51 6.17 -0.55
CA LEU A 109 -7.62 7.09 0.18
C LEU A 109 -7.85 8.54 -0.21
N GLN A 110 -8.03 8.81 -1.51
CA GLN A 110 -8.34 10.16 -2.02
C GLN A 110 -9.72 10.64 -1.56
N GLU A 111 -10.73 9.77 -1.56
CA GLU A 111 -12.06 10.04 -1.03
C GLU A 111 -12.00 10.47 0.44
N ARG A 112 -11.11 9.85 1.23
CA ARG A 112 -10.88 10.20 2.64
C ARG A 112 -9.96 11.40 2.86
N GLY A 113 -9.56 12.10 1.80
CA GLY A 113 -8.78 13.34 1.88
C GLY A 113 -7.26 13.15 1.90
N ALA A 114 -6.75 11.91 1.80
CA ALA A 114 -5.31 11.69 1.68
C ALA A 114 -4.80 12.18 0.33
N GLU A 115 -3.61 12.76 0.33
CA GLU A 115 -2.90 13.13 -0.88
C GLU A 115 -2.09 11.93 -1.39
N VAL A 116 -2.58 11.28 -2.44
CA VAL A 116 -1.83 10.19 -3.09
C VAL A 116 -0.71 10.80 -3.93
N VAL A 117 0.53 10.69 -3.42
CA VAL A 117 1.71 11.41 -3.94
C VAL A 117 2.49 10.63 -5.00
N LEU A 118 2.27 9.32 -5.10
CA LEU A 118 2.88 8.45 -6.10
C LEU A 118 1.81 7.66 -6.86
N GLN A 119 2.09 7.38 -8.13
CA GLN A 119 1.28 6.43 -8.89
C GLN A 119 1.36 5.05 -8.23
N GLY A 120 0.22 4.35 -8.13
CA GLY A 120 0.17 3.02 -7.55
C GLY A 120 1.15 2.05 -8.22
N LEU A 121 1.98 1.37 -7.43
CA LEU A 121 3.00 0.44 -7.93
C LEU A 121 2.39 -0.94 -8.16
N LYS A 122 2.25 -1.34 -9.42
CA LYS A 122 1.74 -2.65 -9.84
C LYS A 122 2.89 -3.49 -10.38
N ILE A 123 3.08 -4.70 -9.85
CA ILE A 123 4.11 -5.65 -10.31
C ILE A 123 3.46 -6.97 -10.73
N GLU A 124 3.94 -7.55 -11.82
CA GLU A 124 3.47 -8.85 -12.32
C GLU A 124 3.95 -9.99 -11.40
N LEU A 125 3.01 -10.70 -10.78
CA LEU A 125 3.28 -11.88 -9.94
C LEU A 125 4.39 -11.61 -8.91
N THR A 126 5.40 -12.47 -8.86
CA THR A 126 6.53 -12.36 -7.93
C THR A 126 7.53 -11.31 -8.44
N PRO A 127 7.91 -10.30 -7.62
CA PRO A 127 8.87 -9.29 -8.05
C PRO A 127 10.23 -9.92 -8.36
N THR A 128 10.75 -9.67 -9.55
CA THR A 128 12.14 -9.95 -9.91
C THR A 128 13.11 -9.12 -9.07
N ASN A 129 14.40 -9.47 -9.09
CA ASN A 129 15.42 -8.66 -8.39
C ASN A 129 15.45 -7.20 -8.85
N GLU A 130 15.17 -6.93 -10.14
CA GLU A 130 15.09 -5.56 -10.67
C GLU A 130 13.86 -4.84 -10.13
N GLU A 131 12.71 -5.51 -10.09
CA GLU A 131 11.47 -4.96 -9.54
C GLU A 131 11.54 -4.76 -8.03
N LYS A 132 12.29 -5.58 -7.29
CA LYS A 132 12.60 -5.31 -5.87
C LYS A 132 13.37 -4.00 -5.70
N GLN A 133 14.27 -3.66 -6.63
CA GLN A 133 14.93 -2.35 -6.62
C GLN A 133 13.95 -1.22 -6.93
N LEU A 134 12.95 -1.46 -7.79
CA LEU A 134 11.86 -0.50 -8.02
C LEU A 134 11.00 -0.31 -6.76
N CYS A 135 10.64 -1.38 -6.05
CA CYS A 135 9.97 -1.32 -4.75
C CYS A 135 10.77 -0.50 -3.73
N MET A 136 12.07 -0.75 -3.63
CA MET A 136 12.93 0.02 -2.74
C MET A 136 13.01 1.50 -3.15
N ALA A 137 13.11 1.79 -4.45
CA ALA A 137 13.09 3.16 -4.96
C ALA A 137 11.75 3.86 -4.68
N PHE A 138 10.64 3.13 -4.78
CA PHE A 138 9.29 3.61 -4.46
C PHE A 138 9.19 4.03 -2.99
N GLY A 139 9.67 3.20 -2.06
CA GLY A 139 9.73 3.55 -0.63
C GLY A 139 10.59 4.78 -0.35
N LYS A 140 11.74 4.90 -1.01
CA LYS A 140 12.61 6.09 -0.91
C LYS A 140 11.92 7.34 -1.42
N GLU A 141 11.25 7.25 -2.56
CA GLU A 141 10.59 8.39 -3.17
C GLU A 141 9.39 8.84 -2.34
N PHE A 142 8.61 7.90 -1.81
CA PHE A 142 7.49 8.19 -0.92
C PHE A 142 7.96 8.97 0.31
N SER A 143 9.04 8.53 0.95
CA SER A 143 9.62 9.20 2.11
C SER A 143 10.05 10.65 1.86
N LYS A 144 10.40 11.03 0.62
CA LYS A 144 10.76 12.41 0.28
C LYS A 144 9.54 13.35 0.16
N GLN A 145 8.34 12.78 0.06
CA GLN A 145 7.09 13.53 -0.05
C GLN A 145 6.50 13.88 1.32
N LEU A 146 7.05 13.29 2.40
CA LEU A 146 6.64 13.50 3.79
C LEU A 146 7.18 14.81 4.38
#